data_AF-A0A953WGN6-F1
#
_entry.id   AF-A0A953WGN6-F1
#
_cell.length_a   1.000
_cell.length_b   1.000
_cell.length_c   1.000
_cell.angle_alpha   90.00
_cell.angle_beta   90.00
_cell.angle_gamma   90.00
#
_symmetry.space_group_name_H-M   'P 1'
#
loop_
_entity.id
_entity.type
_entity.pdbx_description
1 polymer ?
#
loop_
_entity_poly.entity_id
_entity_poly.type
_entity_poly.pdbx_seq_one_letter_code
_entity_poly.pdbx_strand_id
1 'polypeptide(L)'
;MMVSEDIRTSLKMAAQAWSPASPAQTGVYAVYLNDGASLPELDVPPDGLLYVGMTKKGFAARDHFYPQNGSSGSTLRRSLGALLKDYLNLTALPRDKSGRWQSHYNYRFQVEDEAALSEWMFHSLTLARIPFEGDIASAESKLIALLNPPLNLTGWSNKQRAMLLDYRRVCAMEAKQALGASAA
;
A
#
# COMPACT_ATOMS: atom_id res chain seq x y z
N MET A 1 5.80 -26.23 1.13
CA MET A 1 4.72 -25.93 2.09
C MET A 1 5.27 -25.58 3.47
N MET A 2 6.15 -26.40 4.08
CA MET A 2 6.75 -26.09 5.40
C MET A 2 7.53 -24.75 5.43
N VAL A 3 8.48 -24.55 4.50
CA VAL A 3 9.30 -23.32 4.46
C VAL A 3 8.47 -22.03 4.25
N SER A 4 7.40 -22.08 3.46
CA SER A 4 6.53 -20.91 3.24
C SER A 4 5.73 -20.55 4.48
N GLU A 5 5.30 -21.56 5.25
CA GLU A 5 4.53 -21.39 6.47
C GLU A 5 5.42 -20.84 7.60
N ASP A 6 6.66 -21.31 7.69
CA ASP A 6 7.66 -20.79 8.63
C ASP A 6 7.99 -19.31 8.37
N ILE A 7 8.19 -18.94 7.09
CA ILE A 7 8.44 -17.55 6.69
C ILE A 7 7.23 -16.66 7.01
N ARG A 8 6.02 -17.13 6.66
CA ARG A 8 4.78 -16.39 6.91
C ARG A 8 4.58 -16.12 8.40
N THR A 9 4.76 -17.15 9.22
CA THR A 9 4.65 -17.07 10.67
C THR A 9 5.70 -16.12 11.25
N SER A 10 6.95 -16.25 10.83
CA SER A 10 8.05 -15.38 11.30
C SER A 10 7.80 -13.90 10.97
N LEU A 11 7.32 -13.60 9.76
CA LEU A 11 6.99 -12.22 9.37
C LEU A 11 5.81 -11.67 10.17
N LYS A 12 4.76 -12.47 10.40
CA LYS A 12 3.61 -12.06 11.21
C LYS A 12 4.01 -11.80 12.68
N MET A 13 4.87 -12.64 13.26
CA MET A 13 5.39 -12.44 14.62
C MET A 13 6.23 -11.17 14.74
N ALA A 14 6.90 -10.74 13.67
CA ALA A 14 7.64 -9.48 13.63
C ALA A 14 6.74 -8.26 13.35
N ALA A 15 5.45 -8.46 13.06
CA ALA A 15 4.53 -7.36 12.81
C ALA A 15 4.14 -6.68 14.12
N GLN A 16 4.26 -5.36 14.14
CA GLN A 16 3.94 -4.53 15.28
C GLN A 16 3.11 -3.32 14.85
N ALA A 17 2.47 -2.65 15.81
CA ALA A 17 1.85 -1.35 15.56
C ALA A 17 2.89 -0.40 14.96
N TRP A 18 2.44 0.50 14.09
CA TRP A 18 3.36 1.45 13.48
C TRP A 18 4.06 2.29 14.54
N SER A 19 5.36 2.49 14.34
CA SER A 19 6.18 3.46 15.04
C SER A 19 7.13 4.11 14.04
N PRO A 20 7.61 5.35 14.27
CA PRO A 20 8.62 5.96 13.43
C PRO A 20 9.85 5.05 13.28
N ALA A 21 10.34 4.87 12.05
CA ALA A 21 11.49 4.00 11.79
C ALA A 21 12.82 4.76 11.88
N SER A 22 13.90 4.04 12.19
CA SER A 22 15.25 4.56 11.98
C SER A 22 15.52 4.79 10.48
N PRO A 23 16.13 5.92 10.09
CA PRO A 23 16.40 6.24 8.69
C PRO A 23 17.49 5.36 8.06
N ALA A 24 18.34 4.69 8.86
CA ALA A 24 19.49 3.96 8.34
C ALA A 24 19.17 2.53 7.87
N GLN A 25 18.12 1.90 8.41
CA GLN A 25 17.87 0.48 8.20
C GLN A 25 17.16 0.21 6.87
N THR A 26 17.78 -0.62 6.03
CA THR A 26 17.24 -1.08 4.74
C THR A 26 16.74 -2.52 4.83
N GLY A 27 15.91 -2.94 3.89
CA GLY A 27 15.40 -4.30 3.85
C GLY A 27 13.99 -4.40 3.28
N VAL A 28 13.26 -5.41 3.75
CA VAL A 28 11.88 -5.70 3.34
C VAL A 28 10.91 -5.38 4.47
N TYR A 29 9.67 -5.05 4.12
CA TYR A 29 8.59 -4.85 5.06
C TYR A 29 7.33 -5.54 4.57
N ALA A 30 6.51 -5.98 5.52
CA ALA A 30 5.22 -6.60 5.26
C ALA A 30 4.12 -5.89 6.06
N VAL A 31 3.00 -5.62 5.42
CA VAL A 31 1.85 -4.94 6.01
C VAL A 31 0.73 -5.94 6.20
N TYR A 32 0.14 -5.92 7.39
CA TYR A 32 -0.90 -6.83 7.81
C TYR A 32 -2.15 -6.06 8.21
N LEU A 33 -3.31 -6.61 7.90
CA LEU A 33 -4.58 -6.22 8.48
C LEU A 33 -4.67 -6.78 9.90
N ASN A 34 -5.15 -5.96 10.83
CA ASN A 34 -5.41 -6.35 12.21
C ASN A 34 -6.74 -7.12 12.31
N ASP A 35 -6.84 -7.96 13.33
CA ASP A 35 -8.08 -8.68 13.62
C ASP A 35 -9.21 -7.68 13.91
N GLY A 36 -10.39 -7.94 13.35
CA GLY A 36 -11.56 -7.06 13.46
C GLY A 36 -11.60 -5.89 12.47
N ALA A 37 -10.52 -5.62 11.73
CA ALA A 37 -10.57 -4.72 10.59
C ALA A 37 -10.96 -5.48 9.31
N SER A 38 -11.60 -4.78 8.36
CA SER A 38 -12.02 -5.35 7.09
C SER A 38 -11.73 -4.41 5.93
N LEU A 39 -11.42 -4.99 4.77
CA LEU A 39 -11.31 -4.27 3.50
C LEU A 39 -12.45 -4.74 2.58
N PRO A 40 -13.27 -3.82 2.03
CA PRO A 40 -14.36 -4.20 1.12
C PRO A 40 -13.85 -5.01 -0.08
N GLU A 41 -14.57 -6.06 -0.46
CA GLU A 41 -14.32 -6.91 -1.63
C GLU A 41 -12.96 -7.64 -1.68
N LEU A 42 -12.06 -7.42 -0.71
CA LEU A 42 -10.74 -8.03 -0.70
C LEU A 42 -10.76 -9.36 0.06
N ASP A 43 -10.43 -10.44 -0.62
CA ASP A 43 -10.11 -11.72 0.01
C ASP A 43 -8.73 -11.62 0.67
N VAL A 44 -8.73 -11.50 2.00
CA VAL A 44 -7.54 -11.34 2.83
C VAL A 44 -7.14 -12.72 3.36
N PRO A 45 -5.86 -13.14 3.19
CA PRO A 45 -5.38 -14.38 3.78
C PRO A 45 -5.60 -14.44 5.30
N PRO A 46 -5.76 -15.63 5.92
CA PRO A 46 -6.09 -15.76 7.34
C PRO A 46 -5.12 -15.07 8.31
N ASP A 47 -3.86 -14.88 7.92
CA ASP A 47 -2.85 -14.18 8.73
C ASP A 47 -2.91 -12.65 8.60
N GLY A 48 -3.78 -12.14 7.74
CA GLY A 48 -3.97 -10.71 7.46
C GLY A 48 -2.94 -10.13 6.49
N LEU A 49 -2.05 -10.90 5.86
CA LEU A 49 -1.01 -10.34 4.99
C LEU A 49 -1.63 -9.59 3.79
N LEU A 50 -1.33 -8.30 3.66
CA LEU A 50 -1.83 -7.46 2.57
C LEU A 50 -0.79 -7.14 1.51
N TYR A 51 0.42 -6.80 1.95
CA TYR A 51 1.43 -6.21 1.07
C TYR A 51 2.85 -6.53 1.54
N VAL A 52 3.76 -6.78 0.61
CA VAL A 52 5.20 -6.85 0.83
C VAL A 52 5.88 -5.79 -0.02
N GLY A 53 6.81 -5.06 0.56
CA GLY A 53 7.62 -4.09 -0.15
C GLY A 53 9.05 -4.03 0.36
N MET A 54 9.86 -3.19 -0.26
CA MET A 54 11.25 -2.99 0.13
C MET A 54 11.71 -1.54 0.17
N THR A 55 12.85 -1.32 0.81
CA THR A 55 13.56 -0.06 0.82
C THR A 55 15.08 -0.25 0.81
N LYS A 56 15.75 0.45 -0.10
CA LYS A 56 17.21 0.64 -0.10
C LYS A 56 17.64 2.00 0.48
N LYS A 57 16.68 2.86 0.83
CA LYS A 57 16.90 4.23 1.30
C LYS A 57 16.58 4.42 2.79
N GLY A 58 16.29 3.33 3.51
CA GLY A 58 15.82 3.38 4.88
C GLY A 58 14.32 3.13 5.01
N PHE A 59 13.88 2.50 6.09
CA PHE A 59 12.47 2.33 6.42
C PHE A 59 11.76 3.67 6.62
N ALA A 60 12.42 4.68 7.21
CA ALA A 60 11.84 6.02 7.36
C ALA A 60 11.52 6.70 6.01
N ALA A 61 12.34 6.47 4.99
CA ALA A 61 12.12 7.00 3.64
C ALA A 61 10.97 6.29 2.88
N ARG A 62 10.48 5.16 3.42
CA ARG A 62 9.37 4.36 2.88
C ARG A 62 8.24 4.22 3.89
N ASP A 63 7.91 5.32 4.56
CA ASP A 63 6.74 5.37 5.43
C ASP A 63 5.43 5.52 4.63
N HIS A 64 4.55 4.52 4.73
CA HIS A 64 3.23 4.55 4.12
C HIS A 64 2.14 5.06 5.06
N PHE A 65 2.39 5.10 6.36
CA PHE A 65 1.43 5.55 7.36
C PHE A 65 1.50 7.07 7.52
N TYR A 66 2.71 7.64 7.42
CA TYR A 66 2.92 9.08 7.40
C TYR A 66 3.76 9.54 6.17
N PRO A 67 3.20 9.42 4.95
CA PRO A 67 3.96 9.65 3.72
C PRO A 67 4.21 11.14 3.44
N GLN A 68 5.41 11.49 3.00
CA GLN A 68 5.75 12.86 2.57
C GLN A 68 4.93 13.35 1.36
N ASN A 69 4.44 12.43 0.51
CA ASN A 69 3.75 12.76 -0.75
C ASN A 69 2.37 12.09 -0.86
N GLY A 70 1.73 11.77 0.28
CA GLY A 70 0.43 11.08 0.29
C GLY A 70 0.44 9.79 -0.54
N SER A 71 -0.70 9.49 -1.17
CA SER A 71 -0.90 8.30 -2.00
C SER A 71 -0.19 8.36 -3.36
N SER A 72 0.22 9.54 -3.81
CA SER A 72 0.83 9.71 -5.14
C SER A 72 2.11 8.89 -5.35
N GLY A 73 2.88 8.68 -4.28
CA GLY A 73 4.12 7.88 -4.28
C GLY A 73 3.97 6.46 -3.74
N SER A 74 2.79 6.10 -3.21
CA SER A 74 2.58 4.83 -2.52
C SER A 74 1.56 3.97 -3.25
N THR A 75 2.03 2.87 -3.85
CA THR A 75 1.15 1.88 -4.47
C THR A 75 0.23 1.24 -3.43
N LEU A 76 0.70 1.01 -2.20
CA LEU A 76 -0.13 0.48 -1.11
C LEU A 76 -1.31 1.42 -0.81
N ARG A 77 -1.03 2.70 -0.54
CA ARG A 77 -2.07 3.68 -0.22
C ARG A 77 -3.08 3.88 -1.35
N ARG A 78 -2.63 3.84 -2.62
CA ARG A 78 -3.58 3.90 -3.75
C ARG A 78 -4.55 2.72 -3.76
N SER A 79 -4.13 1.50 -3.42
CA SER A 79 -5.07 0.39 -3.27
C SER A 79 -5.99 0.57 -2.07
N LEU A 80 -5.42 0.87 -0.89
CA LEU A 80 -6.22 0.99 0.34
C LEU A 80 -7.25 2.10 0.21
N GLY A 81 -6.83 3.31 -0.21
CA GLY A 81 -7.74 4.42 -0.38
C GLY A 81 -8.76 4.20 -1.51
N ALA A 82 -8.46 3.41 -2.55
CA ALA A 82 -9.46 3.09 -3.55
C ALA A 82 -10.54 2.13 -3.02
N LEU A 83 -10.15 1.11 -2.25
CA LEU A 83 -11.08 0.17 -1.59
C LEU A 83 -11.92 0.87 -0.51
N LEU A 84 -11.32 1.81 0.20
CA LEU A 84 -11.95 2.54 1.31
C LEU A 84 -12.58 3.87 0.88
N LYS A 85 -12.58 4.20 -0.42
CA LYS A 85 -13.00 5.51 -0.93
C LYS A 85 -14.37 5.89 -0.38
N ASP A 86 -15.36 5.00 -0.52
CA ASP A 86 -16.73 5.28 -0.11
C ASP A 86 -16.87 5.23 1.41
N TYR A 87 -16.16 4.30 2.08
CA TYR A 87 -16.19 4.14 3.53
C TYR A 87 -15.63 5.37 4.27
N LEU A 88 -14.55 5.96 3.75
CA LEU A 88 -13.90 7.14 4.33
C LEU A 88 -14.28 8.45 3.61
N ASN A 89 -15.17 8.39 2.63
CA ASN A 89 -15.59 9.52 1.79
C ASN A 89 -14.41 10.29 1.15
N LEU A 90 -13.44 9.57 0.61
CA LEU A 90 -12.20 10.15 0.05
C LEU A 90 -12.45 10.75 -1.32
N THR A 91 -11.84 11.90 -1.62
CA THR A 91 -11.87 12.56 -2.92
C THR A 91 -10.49 12.51 -3.58
N ALA A 92 -10.40 11.86 -4.75
CA ALA A 92 -9.15 11.78 -5.49
C ALA A 92 -8.85 13.07 -6.27
N LEU A 93 -7.62 13.52 -6.14
CA LEU A 93 -7.06 14.67 -6.84
C LEU A 93 -5.88 14.22 -7.72
N PRO A 94 -5.60 14.94 -8.81
CA PRO A 94 -4.40 14.70 -9.59
C PRO A 94 -3.15 14.91 -8.72
N ARG A 95 -2.13 14.09 -8.96
CA ARG A 95 -0.80 14.21 -8.35
C ARG A 95 -0.18 15.58 -8.55
N ASP A 96 -0.33 16.09 -9.77
CA ASP A 96 0.22 17.36 -10.24
C ASP A 96 -0.66 17.92 -11.35
N LYS A 97 -0.43 19.19 -11.70
CA LYS A 97 -1.21 19.92 -12.71
C LYS A 97 -0.70 19.74 -14.14
N SER A 98 0.24 18.83 -14.40
CA SER A 98 0.88 18.75 -15.73
C SER A 98 0.01 18.14 -16.83
N GLY A 99 -1.15 17.58 -16.48
CA GLY A 99 -2.08 16.98 -17.44
C GLY A 99 -1.62 15.66 -18.06
N ARG A 100 -0.41 15.18 -17.71
CA ARG A 100 0.13 13.90 -18.17
C ARG A 100 -0.72 12.74 -17.63
N TRP A 101 -0.66 11.60 -18.30
CA TRP A 101 -1.37 10.40 -17.86
C TRP A 101 -1.03 10.03 -16.39
N GLN A 102 0.25 10.16 -16.02
CA GLN A 102 0.72 9.90 -14.66
C GLN A 102 0.11 10.85 -13.61
N SER A 103 -0.33 12.05 -14.00
CA SER A 103 -0.92 13.03 -13.10
C SER A 103 -2.21 12.50 -12.47
N HIS A 104 -3.06 11.82 -13.24
CA HIS A 104 -4.30 11.25 -12.72
C HIS A 104 -4.19 9.75 -12.40
N TYR A 105 -3.33 9.00 -13.08
CA TYR A 105 -3.11 7.59 -12.74
C TYR A 105 -2.43 7.40 -11.38
N ASN A 106 -1.48 8.27 -11.02
CA ASN A 106 -0.85 8.28 -9.70
C ASN A 106 -1.50 9.33 -8.78
N TYR A 107 -2.82 9.43 -8.81
CA TYR A 107 -3.60 10.36 -8.00
C TYR A 107 -3.20 10.32 -6.51
N ARG A 108 -3.58 11.39 -5.81
CA ARG A 108 -3.54 11.51 -4.35
C ARG A 108 -4.96 11.79 -3.85
N PHE A 109 -5.19 11.79 -2.55
CA PHE A 109 -6.43 12.31 -1.99
C PHE A 109 -6.26 13.77 -1.53
N GLN A 110 -7.35 14.42 -1.10
CA GLN A 110 -7.27 15.71 -0.41
C GLN A 110 -6.44 15.58 0.88
N VAL A 111 -5.99 16.71 1.44
CA VAL A 111 -5.06 16.67 2.59
C VAL A 111 -5.74 16.01 3.79
N GLU A 112 -6.99 16.35 4.03
CA GLU A 112 -7.84 15.83 5.10
C GLU A 112 -8.15 14.34 4.86
N ASP A 113 -8.40 13.96 3.61
CA ASP A 113 -8.67 12.58 3.20
C ASP A 113 -7.42 11.68 3.32
N GLU A 114 -6.23 12.21 3.01
CA GLU A 114 -4.96 11.51 3.26
C GLU A 114 -4.74 11.30 4.77
N ALA A 115 -5.14 12.28 5.60
CA ALA A 115 -5.09 12.15 7.06
C ALA A 115 -6.07 11.09 7.56
N ALA A 116 -7.31 11.08 7.07
CA ALA A 116 -8.31 10.06 7.40
C ALA A 116 -7.85 8.64 6.99
N LEU A 117 -7.26 8.51 5.80
CA LEU A 117 -6.66 7.24 5.37
C LEU A 117 -5.50 6.82 6.28
N SER A 118 -4.63 7.75 6.68
CA SER A 118 -3.55 7.46 7.61
C SER A 118 -4.07 7.04 8.99
N GLU A 119 -5.09 7.71 9.52
CA GLU A 119 -5.75 7.34 10.76
C GLU A 119 -6.33 5.93 10.70
N TRP A 120 -7.05 5.60 9.62
CA TRP A 120 -7.53 4.23 9.41
C TRP A 120 -6.37 3.23 9.39
N MET A 121 -5.26 3.56 8.72
CA MET A 121 -4.07 2.70 8.65
C MET A 121 -3.44 2.49 10.03
N PHE A 122 -3.31 3.53 10.88
CA PHE A 122 -2.75 3.40 12.22
C PHE A 122 -3.56 2.45 13.11
N HIS A 123 -4.88 2.49 13.01
CA HIS A 123 -5.77 1.64 13.81
C HIS A 123 -5.88 0.22 13.24
N SER A 124 -5.89 0.09 11.91
CA SER A 124 -6.28 -1.15 11.24
C SER A 124 -5.11 -2.01 10.77
N LEU A 125 -3.88 -1.47 10.76
CA LEU A 125 -2.72 -2.17 10.20
C LEU A 125 -1.59 -2.33 11.20
N THR A 126 -0.83 -3.41 10.99
CA THR A 126 0.48 -3.66 11.61
C THR A 126 1.54 -3.81 10.51
N LEU A 127 2.79 -3.58 10.88
CA LEU A 127 3.93 -3.57 9.97
C LEU A 127 5.06 -4.41 10.55
N ALA A 128 5.57 -5.36 9.78
CA ALA A 128 6.84 -6.00 10.03
C ALA A 128 7.93 -5.26 9.24
N ARG A 129 9.06 -4.96 9.89
CA ARG A 129 10.27 -4.42 9.26
C ARG A 129 11.40 -5.41 9.47
N ILE A 130 11.93 -5.97 8.38
CA ILE A 130 13.00 -6.96 8.42
C ILE A 130 14.25 -6.33 7.81
N PRO A 131 15.20 -5.87 8.65
CA PRO A 131 16.50 -5.44 8.17
C PRO A 131 17.15 -6.56 7.37
N PHE A 132 17.65 -6.23 6.18
CA PHE A 132 18.27 -7.21 5.30
C PHE A 132 19.38 -6.56 4.49
N GLU A 133 20.59 -7.09 4.64
CA GLU A 133 21.77 -6.70 3.88
C GLU A 133 21.98 -7.72 2.76
N GLY A 134 22.00 -7.27 1.50
CA GLY A 134 22.12 -8.13 0.33
C GLY A 134 21.27 -7.66 -0.85
N ASP A 135 20.89 -8.59 -1.73
CA ASP A 135 19.97 -8.27 -2.84
C ASP A 135 18.52 -8.19 -2.35
N ILE A 136 18.19 -7.04 -1.77
CA ILE A 136 16.86 -6.70 -1.24
C ILE A 136 15.77 -6.85 -2.31
N ALA A 137 16.06 -6.55 -3.58
CA ALA A 137 15.06 -6.60 -4.65
C ALA A 137 14.72 -8.06 -5.02
N SER A 138 15.73 -8.93 -5.05
CA SER A 138 15.52 -10.38 -5.22
C SER A 138 14.76 -10.97 -4.03
N ALA A 139 15.10 -10.56 -2.80
CA ALA A 139 14.40 -10.99 -1.60
C ALA A 139 12.90 -10.60 -1.63
N GLU A 140 12.59 -9.34 -1.93
CA GLU A 140 11.20 -8.86 -2.09
C GLU A 140 10.45 -9.67 -3.15
N SER A 141 11.04 -9.86 -4.33
CA SER A 141 10.41 -10.58 -5.43
C SER A 141 10.09 -12.03 -5.06
N LYS A 142 10.99 -12.71 -4.36
CA LYS A 142 10.79 -14.07 -3.85
C LYS A 142 9.68 -14.13 -2.80
N LEU A 143 9.64 -13.17 -1.87
CA LEU A 143 8.59 -13.09 -0.85
C LEU A 143 7.22 -12.84 -1.49
N ILE A 144 7.11 -11.95 -2.47
CA ILE A 144 5.86 -11.70 -3.19
C ILE A 144 5.39 -12.96 -3.91
N ALA A 145 6.28 -13.64 -4.64
CA ALA A 145 5.94 -14.87 -5.36
C ALA A 145 5.55 -16.03 -4.44
N LEU A 146 6.15 -16.10 -3.24
CA LEU A 146 5.88 -17.17 -2.27
C LEU A 146 4.61 -16.92 -1.45
N LEU A 147 4.40 -15.66 -1.02
CA LEU A 147 3.38 -15.29 -0.05
C LEU A 147 2.10 -14.76 -0.69
N ASN A 148 2.13 -14.45 -1.99
CA ASN A 148 0.96 -14.02 -2.75
C ASN A 148 0.15 -12.88 -2.08
N PRO A 149 0.79 -11.79 -1.62
CA PRO A 149 0.07 -10.70 -0.96
C PRO A 149 -0.93 -10.02 -1.92
N PRO A 150 -2.19 -9.83 -1.50
CA PRO A 150 -3.28 -9.41 -2.40
C PRO A 150 -3.12 -7.98 -2.93
N LEU A 151 -2.43 -7.09 -2.22
CA LEU A 151 -2.20 -5.70 -2.68
C LEU A 151 -0.93 -5.52 -3.51
N ASN A 152 -0.10 -6.56 -3.67
CA ASN A 152 0.94 -6.57 -4.69
C ASN A 152 0.33 -6.97 -6.04
N LEU A 153 0.23 -6.00 -6.95
CA LEU A 153 -0.40 -6.18 -8.28
C LEU A 153 0.53 -6.81 -9.33
N THR A 154 1.76 -7.12 -8.95
CA THR A 154 2.83 -7.69 -9.79
C THR A 154 3.65 -8.68 -8.96
N GLY A 155 4.35 -9.60 -9.63
CA GLY A 155 5.24 -10.57 -8.98
C GLY A 155 4.61 -11.93 -8.69
N TRP A 156 3.29 -12.07 -8.89
CA TRP A 156 2.57 -13.33 -8.84
C TRP A 156 1.24 -13.25 -9.61
N SER A 157 0.57 -14.39 -9.84
CA SER A 157 -0.73 -14.46 -10.52
C SER A 157 -1.88 -14.07 -9.58
N ASN A 158 -2.01 -12.77 -9.34
CA ASN A 158 -2.98 -12.22 -8.41
C ASN A 158 -4.40 -12.21 -9.02
N LYS A 159 -5.27 -13.09 -8.51
CA LYS A 159 -6.67 -13.24 -8.95
C LYS A 159 -7.52 -11.99 -8.71
N GLN A 160 -7.17 -11.17 -7.71
CA GLN A 160 -7.91 -9.96 -7.31
C GLN A 160 -7.41 -8.70 -8.03
N ARG A 161 -6.38 -8.82 -8.87
CA ARG A 161 -5.72 -7.70 -9.54
C ARG A 161 -6.68 -6.87 -10.40
N ALA A 162 -7.58 -7.52 -11.15
CA ALA A 162 -8.51 -6.82 -12.04
C ALA A 162 -9.44 -5.90 -11.25
N MET A 163 -10.10 -6.44 -10.22
CA MET A 163 -10.95 -5.67 -9.30
C MET A 163 -10.19 -4.49 -8.68
N LEU A 164 -8.97 -4.71 -8.16
CA LEU A 164 -8.16 -3.64 -7.56
C LEU A 164 -7.82 -2.52 -8.55
N LEU A 165 -7.61 -2.86 -9.83
CA LEU A 165 -7.38 -1.86 -10.87
C LEU A 165 -8.65 -1.09 -11.23
N ASP A 166 -9.81 -1.72 -11.17
CA ASP A 166 -11.10 -1.05 -11.40
C ASP A 166 -11.41 -0.04 -10.29
N TYR A 167 -11.21 -0.40 -9.02
CA TYR A 167 -11.29 0.54 -7.89
C TYR A 167 -10.35 1.74 -8.07
N ARG A 168 -9.08 1.49 -8.41
CA ARG A 168 -8.12 2.57 -8.67
C ARG A 168 -8.48 3.40 -9.90
N ARG A 169 -9.13 2.81 -10.90
CA ARG A 169 -9.59 3.52 -12.11
C ARG A 169 -10.69 4.52 -11.77
N VAL A 170 -11.59 4.22 -10.83
CA VAL A 170 -12.60 5.18 -10.35
C VAL A 170 -11.91 6.45 -9.82
N CYS A 171 -10.96 6.30 -8.90
CA CYS A 171 -10.17 7.43 -8.38
C CYS A 171 -9.39 8.16 -9.47
N ALA A 172 -8.78 7.43 -10.42
CA ALA A 172 -8.02 8.04 -11.50
C ALA A 172 -8.92 8.85 -12.46
N MET A 173 -10.16 8.41 -12.70
CA MET A 173 -11.13 9.15 -13.51
C MET A 173 -11.60 10.42 -12.80
N GLU A 174 -11.89 10.35 -11.50
CA GLU A 174 -12.21 11.51 -10.66
C GLU A 174 -11.07 12.55 -10.67
N ALA A 175 -9.82 12.10 -10.45
CA ALA A 175 -8.64 12.95 -10.53
C ALA A 175 -8.46 13.60 -11.91
N LYS A 176 -8.80 12.88 -13.00
CA LYS A 176 -8.75 13.41 -14.36
C LYS A 176 -9.83 14.48 -14.58
N GLN A 177 -11.04 14.29 -14.06
CA GLN A 177 -12.11 15.27 -14.16
C GLN A 177 -11.74 16.56 -13.41
N ALA A 178 -11.13 16.45 -12.22
CA ALA A 178 -10.66 17.61 -11.46
C ALA A 178 -9.60 18.45 -12.20
N LEU A 179 -8.75 17.83 -13.02
CA LEU A 179 -7.82 18.55 -13.90
C LEU A 179 -8.56 19.35 -14.97
N GLY A 180 -9.57 18.76 -15.60
CA GLY A 180 -10.38 19.41 -16.63
C GLY A 180 -11.19 20.58 -16.09
N ALA A 181 -11.77 20.43 -14.89
CA ALA A 181 -12.52 21.51 -14.22
C ALA A 181 -11.63 22.67 -13.75
N SER A 182 -10.33 22.42 -13.51
CA SER A 182 -9.37 23.48 -13.15
C SER A 182 -8.81 24.25 -14.36
N ALA A 183 -9.10 23.79 -15.58
CA ALA A 183 -8.62 24.37 -16.83
C ALA A 183 -9.71 25.12 -17.63
N ALA A 184 -10.97 25.03 -17.17
CA ALA A 184 -12.12 25.76 -17.68
C ALA A 184 -12.39 26.99 -16.81
#